data_AF-A0A1V5GBD7-F1
#
_entry.id   AF-A0A1V5GBD7-F1
#
_cell.length_a   1.000
_cell.length_b   1.000
_cell.length_c   1.000
_cell.angle_alpha   90.00
_cell.angle_beta   90.00
_cell.angle_gamma   90.00
#
_symmetry.space_group_name_H-M   'P 1'
#
loop_
_entity.id
_entity.type
_entity.pdbx_description
1 polymer ?
#
loop_
_entity_poly.entity_id
_entity_poly.type
_entity_poly.pdbx_seq_one_letter_code
_entity_poly.pdbx_strand_id
1 'polypeptide(L)'
;MVSRAKRPKAAKAGAATAVAAAALAGFLIGCPGALIWTADFVRGLTYEMSHVSSGHGLVFRDTGPGPFHHLFRSLLPGLGWPLLALAAAAIILALGRRQKDARVLLIFAFVYFVLISLGVVRFARYVMPLIPALALLCAALMRQPRPRWAIPAVSAALAVTAAYGLLLNNAFLKPDPRTQAAEWIWEQASEHSISVAGPTVPWFYSPPLSPEFGALSVEDRRAAAAQARGVRMLVGASDWDVSILDQDPDAVVISDFESEDPERLKEADFERFMSRVRRDYKPARQFGGQPGVEFFTLGWKLPHDMRYPSPEIAVYVRKAQP
;
A
#
# COMPACT_ATOMS: atom_id res chain seq x y z
N MET A 1 -52.62 -0.91 -21.08
CA MET A 1 -51.27 -0.80 -21.67
C MET A 1 -50.82 0.65 -21.56
N VAL A 2 -50.15 1.03 -20.47
CA VAL A 2 -49.73 2.43 -20.26
C VAL A 2 -48.41 2.66 -21.00
N SER A 3 -48.49 3.44 -22.07
CA SER A 3 -47.35 3.89 -22.88
C SER A 3 -46.32 4.58 -21.97
N ARG A 4 -45.11 4.02 -21.90
CA ARG A 4 -43.98 4.60 -21.19
C ARG A 4 -43.48 5.79 -22.01
N ALA A 5 -44.05 6.96 -21.78
CA ALA A 5 -43.68 8.20 -22.46
C ALA A 5 -42.14 8.38 -22.44
N LYS A 6 -41.52 8.34 -23.62
CA LYS A 6 -40.08 8.60 -23.77
C LYS A 6 -39.83 10.03 -23.32
N ARG A 7 -39.16 10.23 -22.16
CA ARG A 7 -38.71 11.57 -21.73
C ARG A 7 -37.93 12.23 -22.89
N PRO A 8 -38.24 13.49 -23.26
CA PRO A 8 -37.61 14.16 -24.40
C PRO A 8 -36.09 14.26 -24.20
N LYS A 9 -35.31 14.10 -25.27
CA LYS A 9 -33.84 14.15 -25.25
C LYS A 9 -33.31 15.44 -24.59
N ALA A 10 -34.00 16.56 -24.78
CA ALA A 10 -33.69 17.85 -24.15
C ALA A 10 -33.70 17.80 -22.60
N ALA A 11 -34.65 17.08 -21.99
CA ALA A 11 -34.72 16.93 -20.54
C ALA A 11 -33.59 16.05 -19.97
N LYS A 12 -33.01 15.15 -20.78
CA LYS A 12 -31.84 14.36 -20.39
C LYS A 12 -30.54 15.13 -20.54
N ALA A 13 -30.43 15.97 -21.58
CA ALA A 13 -29.30 16.87 -21.76
C ALA A 13 -29.21 17.88 -20.60
N GLY A 14 -30.34 18.50 -20.22
CA GLY A 14 -30.38 19.42 -19.08
C GLY A 14 -29.98 18.77 -17.75
N ALA A 15 -30.37 17.52 -17.52
CA ALA A 15 -29.98 16.78 -16.31
C ALA A 15 -28.47 16.46 -16.27
N ALA A 16 -27.87 16.08 -17.41
CA ALA A 16 -26.44 15.81 -17.48
C ALA A 16 -25.61 17.09 -17.25
N THR A 17 -26.03 18.21 -17.84
CA THR A 17 -25.41 19.53 -17.61
C THR A 17 -25.51 19.95 -16.15
N ALA A 18 -26.67 19.76 -15.51
CA ALA A 18 -26.84 20.07 -14.09
C ALA A 18 -25.91 19.23 -13.19
N VAL A 19 -25.74 17.93 -13.48
CA VAL A 19 -24.80 17.07 -12.74
C VAL A 19 -23.36 17.52 -12.95
N ALA A 20 -22.95 17.83 -14.18
CA ALA A 20 -21.61 18.32 -14.47
C ALA A 20 -21.32 19.67 -13.78
N ALA A 21 -22.29 20.58 -13.80
CA ALA A 21 -22.18 21.87 -13.13
C ALA A 21 -22.11 21.70 -11.60
N ALA A 22 -22.91 20.81 -11.01
CA ALA A 22 -22.84 20.51 -9.59
C ALA A 22 -21.51 19.85 -9.20
N ALA A 23 -20.98 18.95 -10.02
CA ALA A 23 -19.67 18.34 -9.81
C ALA A 23 -18.54 19.38 -9.89
N LEU A 24 -18.59 20.28 -10.89
CA LEU A 24 -17.64 21.38 -11.02
C LEU A 24 -17.72 22.34 -9.83
N ALA A 25 -18.93 22.75 -9.44
CA ALA A 25 -19.13 23.60 -8.27
C ALA A 25 -18.59 22.93 -7.00
N GLY A 26 -18.90 21.64 -6.79
CA GLY A 26 -18.38 20.87 -5.66
C GLY A 26 -16.85 20.78 -5.66
N PHE A 27 -16.23 20.57 -6.82
CA PHE A 27 -14.77 20.58 -6.97
C PHE A 27 -14.18 21.94 -6.64
N LEU A 28 -14.74 23.04 -7.14
CA LEU A 28 -14.23 24.39 -6.91
C LEU A 28 -14.44 24.84 -5.46
N ILE A 29 -15.53 24.40 -4.81
CA ILE A 29 -15.77 24.64 -3.38
C ILE A 29 -14.78 23.83 -2.53
N GLY A 30 -14.54 22.55 -2.88
CA GLY A 30 -13.62 21.68 -2.14
C GLY A 30 -12.14 21.96 -2.41
N CYS A 31 -11.82 22.54 -3.57
CA CYS A 31 -10.47 22.86 -4.01
C CYS A 31 -10.42 24.29 -4.58
N PRO A 32 -10.66 25.33 -3.76
CA PRO A 32 -10.63 26.72 -4.24
C PRO A 32 -9.23 27.11 -4.72
N GLY A 33 -8.19 26.41 -4.26
CA GLY A 33 -6.81 26.58 -4.72
C GLY A 33 -6.63 26.34 -6.22
N ALA A 34 -7.49 25.56 -6.87
CA ALA A 34 -7.46 25.42 -8.33
C ALA A 34 -7.73 26.76 -9.06
N LEU A 35 -8.48 27.68 -8.44
CA LEU A 35 -8.74 29.04 -8.95
C LEU A 35 -7.78 30.08 -8.39
N ILE A 36 -7.50 30.04 -7.08
CA ILE A 36 -6.67 31.05 -6.40
C ILE A 36 -5.20 30.89 -6.79
N TRP A 37 -4.74 29.63 -6.92
CA TRP A 37 -3.35 29.25 -7.14
C TRP A 37 -3.23 28.37 -8.39
N THR A 38 -3.87 28.78 -9.49
CA THR A 38 -3.98 27.94 -10.71
C THR A 38 -2.63 27.47 -11.24
N ALA A 39 -1.59 28.33 -11.21
CA ALA A 39 -0.26 27.95 -11.66
C ALA A 39 0.35 26.80 -10.82
N ASP A 40 0.25 26.89 -9.49
CA ASP A 40 0.72 25.84 -8.58
C ASP A 40 -0.11 24.57 -8.69
N PHE A 41 -1.43 24.71 -8.84
CA PHE A 41 -2.34 23.59 -9.07
C PHE A 41 -1.98 22.84 -10.35
N VAL A 42 -1.81 23.54 -11.48
CA VAL A 42 -1.45 22.92 -12.76
C VAL A 42 -0.07 22.26 -12.67
N ARG A 43 0.90 22.93 -12.03
CA ARG A 43 2.23 22.35 -11.78
C ARG A 43 2.13 21.05 -10.96
N GLY A 44 1.41 21.06 -9.84
CA GLY A 44 1.21 19.87 -9.01
C GLY A 44 0.46 18.77 -9.75
N LEU A 45 -0.60 19.10 -10.50
CA LEU A 45 -1.37 18.15 -11.29
C LEU A 45 -0.50 17.49 -12.37
N THR A 46 0.29 18.27 -13.11
CA THR A 46 1.19 17.73 -14.14
C THR A 46 2.30 16.87 -13.56
N TYR A 47 2.84 17.24 -12.40
CA TYR A 47 3.78 16.41 -11.64
C TYR A 47 3.15 15.07 -11.28
N GLU A 48 1.95 15.04 -10.67
CA GLU A 48 1.27 13.80 -10.30
C GLU A 48 0.90 12.94 -11.52
N MET A 49 0.45 13.55 -12.62
CA MET A 49 0.18 12.84 -13.88
C MET A 49 1.45 12.18 -14.43
N SER A 50 2.58 12.89 -14.40
CA SER A 50 3.87 12.33 -14.82
C SER A 50 4.33 11.21 -13.89
N HIS A 51 4.21 11.40 -12.57
CA HIS A 51 4.64 10.47 -11.54
C HIS A 51 3.87 9.14 -11.59
N VAL A 52 2.55 9.19 -11.76
CA VAL A 52 1.70 8.01 -11.91
C VAL A 52 2.06 7.20 -13.17
N SER A 53 2.61 7.86 -14.20
CA SER A 53 3.06 7.23 -15.45
C SER A 53 4.51 6.72 -15.40
N SER A 54 5.40 7.37 -14.64
CA SER A 54 6.80 6.97 -14.50
C SER A 54 7.04 5.85 -13.49
N GLY A 55 6.08 5.60 -12.59
CA GLY A 55 6.14 4.56 -11.57
C GLY A 55 6.71 5.05 -10.23
N HIS A 56 6.93 4.13 -9.29
CA HIS A 56 7.35 4.42 -7.92
C HIS A 56 8.57 3.56 -7.54
N GLY A 57 9.69 3.78 -8.24
CA GLY A 57 10.87 2.93 -8.15
C GLY A 57 10.58 1.51 -8.63
N LEU A 58 11.02 0.51 -7.85
CA LEU A 58 10.90 -0.91 -8.20
C LEU A 58 9.54 -1.52 -7.84
N VAL A 59 8.77 -0.87 -6.95
CA VAL A 59 7.55 -1.40 -6.30
C VAL A 59 6.51 -1.93 -7.28
N PHE A 60 6.30 -1.25 -8.41
CA PHE A 60 5.28 -1.63 -9.39
C PHE A 60 5.85 -2.20 -10.70
N ARG A 61 7.18 -2.27 -10.84
CA ARG A 61 7.84 -2.88 -12.01
C ARG A 61 7.52 -4.36 -12.06
N ASP A 62 7.14 -4.87 -13.23
CA ASP A 62 6.83 -6.30 -13.48
C ASP A 62 5.78 -6.91 -12.55
N THR A 63 4.80 -6.12 -12.10
CA THR A 63 3.70 -6.56 -11.23
C THR A 63 2.47 -7.10 -11.97
N GLY A 64 2.59 -7.29 -13.28
CA GLY A 64 1.53 -7.79 -14.15
C GLY A 64 0.47 -6.75 -14.56
N PRO A 65 -0.65 -7.20 -15.16
CA PRO A 65 -1.69 -6.31 -15.66
C PRO A 65 -2.43 -5.57 -14.53
N GLY A 66 -2.70 -4.28 -14.72
CA GLY A 66 -3.36 -3.41 -13.73
C GLY A 66 -4.68 -3.96 -13.15
N PRO A 67 -5.63 -4.45 -13.98
CA PRO A 67 -6.87 -5.02 -13.46
C PRO A 67 -6.64 -6.24 -12.56
N PHE A 68 -5.69 -7.11 -12.92
CA PHE A 68 -5.35 -8.29 -12.14
C PHE A 68 -4.69 -7.89 -10.81
N HIS A 69 -3.78 -6.90 -10.87
CA HIS A 69 -3.16 -6.32 -9.69
C HIS A 69 -4.21 -5.76 -8.72
N HIS A 70 -5.12 -4.91 -9.18
CA HIS A 70 -6.13 -4.33 -8.29
C HIS A 70 -7.14 -5.35 -7.77
N LEU A 71 -7.43 -6.42 -8.51
CA LEU A 71 -8.32 -7.47 -8.01
C LEU A 71 -7.65 -8.33 -6.92
N PHE A 72 -6.46 -8.87 -7.20
CA PHE A 72 -5.82 -9.88 -6.35
C PHE A 72 -4.79 -9.34 -5.36
N ARG A 73 -4.14 -8.21 -5.68
CA ARG A 73 -3.14 -7.56 -4.81
C ARG A 73 -3.72 -6.36 -4.04
N SER A 74 -4.86 -5.80 -4.44
CA SER A 74 -5.51 -4.68 -3.73
C SER A 74 -6.86 -5.04 -3.10
N LEU A 75 -7.89 -5.36 -3.88
CA LEU A 75 -9.25 -5.62 -3.38
C LEU A 75 -9.35 -6.89 -2.54
N LEU A 76 -8.71 -7.98 -2.96
CA LEU A 76 -8.71 -9.23 -2.21
C LEU A 76 -8.07 -9.06 -0.82
N PRO A 77 -6.86 -8.48 -0.66
CA PRO A 77 -6.33 -8.13 0.66
C PRO A 77 -7.15 -7.06 1.39
N GLY A 78 -7.75 -6.09 0.68
CA GLY A 78 -8.54 -5.04 1.32
C GLY A 78 -9.87 -5.50 1.92
N LEU A 79 -10.53 -6.48 1.30
CA LEU A 79 -11.87 -6.96 1.69
C LEU A 79 -11.85 -8.36 2.32
N GLY A 80 -10.82 -9.16 2.05
CA GLY A 80 -10.85 -10.61 2.24
C GLY A 80 -11.74 -11.30 1.19
N TRP A 81 -11.46 -12.58 0.93
CA TRP A 81 -12.23 -13.35 -0.05
C TRP A 81 -13.75 -13.43 0.25
N PRO A 82 -14.24 -13.48 1.52
CA PRO A 82 -15.68 -13.61 1.77
C PRO A 82 -16.47 -12.37 1.30
N LEU A 83 -15.98 -11.18 1.64
CA LEU A 83 -16.64 -9.93 1.24
C LEU A 83 -16.42 -9.63 -0.24
N LEU A 84 -15.27 -9.98 -0.80
CA LEU A 84 -15.03 -9.90 -2.25
C LEU A 84 -16.00 -10.81 -3.03
N ALA A 85 -16.24 -12.03 -2.56
CA ALA A 85 -17.21 -12.95 -3.18
C ALA A 85 -18.64 -12.41 -3.11
N LEU A 86 -19.04 -11.80 -1.99
CA LEU A 86 -20.33 -11.10 -1.89
C LEU A 86 -20.43 -9.91 -2.85
N ALA A 87 -19.38 -9.10 -2.96
CA ALA A 87 -19.32 -7.98 -3.88
C ALA A 87 -19.42 -8.44 -5.35
N ALA A 88 -18.72 -9.52 -5.71
CA ALA A 88 -18.81 -10.12 -7.04
C ALA A 88 -20.22 -10.64 -7.34
N ALA A 89 -20.85 -11.35 -6.39
CA ALA A 89 -22.24 -11.80 -6.52
C ALA A 89 -23.21 -10.62 -6.67
N ALA A 90 -22.99 -9.53 -5.93
CA ALA A 90 -23.77 -8.29 -6.04
C ALA A 90 -23.66 -7.64 -7.43
N ILE A 91 -22.45 -7.58 -7.98
CA ILE A 91 -22.22 -7.06 -9.33
C ILE A 91 -22.95 -7.92 -10.37
N ILE A 92 -22.76 -9.24 -10.35
CA ILE A 92 -23.37 -10.17 -11.32
C ILE A 92 -24.90 -10.05 -11.31
N LEU A 93 -25.50 -10.07 -10.12
CA LEU A 93 -26.95 -9.95 -9.97
C LEU A 93 -27.47 -8.56 -10.35
N ALA A 94 -26.71 -7.50 -10.06
CA ALA A 94 -27.07 -6.15 -10.44
C ALA A 94 -27.02 -5.93 -11.96
N LEU A 95 -26.08 -6.57 -12.67
CA LEU A 95 -26.01 -6.55 -14.13
C LEU A 95 -27.23 -7.19 -14.79
N GLY A 96 -27.74 -8.29 -14.22
CA GLY A 96 -28.96 -8.95 -14.69
C GLY A 96 -30.24 -8.16 -14.40
N ARG A 97 -30.19 -7.17 -13.51
CA ARG A 97 -31.37 -6.41 -13.04
C ARG A 97 -31.42 -5.02 -13.66
N ARG A 98 -32.60 -4.59 -14.11
CA ARG A 98 -32.79 -3.26 -14.73
C ARG A 98 -33.02 -2.12 -13.72
N GLN A 99 -32.47 -2.23 -12.51
CA GLN A 99 -32.60 -1.20 -11.47
C GLN A 99 -31.73 0.01 -11.82
N LYS A 100 -32.29 1.23 -11.71
CA LYS A 100 -31.57 2.46 -12.09
C LYS A 100 -30.43 2.76 -11.12
N ASP A 101 -30.70 2.62 -9.83
CA ASP A 101 -29.77 2.99 -8.76
C ASP A 101 -28.52 2.10 -8.78
N ALA A 102 -28.71 0.79 -8.91
CA ALA A 102 -27.61 -0.16 -9.07
C ALA A 102 -26.76 0.13 -10.33
N ARG A 103 -27.38 0.59 -11.41
CA ARG A 103 -26.66 0.92 -12.66
C ARG A 103 -25.72 2.10 -12.48
N VAL A 104 -26.09 3.11 -11.70
CA VAL A 104 -25.21 4.24 -11.39
C VAL A 104 -23.98 3.77 -10.61
N LEU A 105 -24.19 2.93 -9.58
CA LEU A 105 -23.09 2.35 -8.79
C LEU A 105 -22.17 1.46 -9.63
N LEU A 106 -22.73 0.64 -10.53
CA LEU A 106 -21.96 -0.20 -11.45
C LEU A 106 -21.13 0.63 -12.42
N ILE A 107 -21.70 1.70 -13.00
CA ILE A 107 -20.96 2.60 -13.90
C ILE A 107 -19.83 3.28 -13.15
N PHE A 108 -20.09 3.81 -11.95
CA PHE A 108 -19.05 4.39 -11.11
C PHE A 108 -17.94 3.39 -10.82
N ALA A 109 -18.30 2.21 -10.29
CA ALA A 109 -17.31 1.18 -9.93
C ALA A 109 -16.50 0.72 -11.14
N PHE A 110 -17.15 0.53 -12.30
CA PHE A 110 -16.47 0.15 -13.54
C PHE A 110 -15.52 1.24 -14.04
N VAL A 111 -16.00 2.47 -14.22
CA VAL A 111 -15.19 3.58 -14.73
C VAL A 111 -14.01 3.86 -13.81
N TYR A 112 -14.26 3.91 -12.50
CA TYR A 112 -13.20 4.15 -11.52
C TYR A 112 -12.19 2.99 -11.49
N PHE A 113 -12.64 1.74 -11.52
CA PHE A 113 -11.75 0.57 -11.55
C PHE A 113 -10.88 0.55 -12.81
N VAL A 114 -11.44 0.89 -13.98
CA VAL A 114 -10.68 1.03 -15.22
C VAL A 114 -9.65 2.15 -15.07
N LEU A 115 -10.05 3.31 -14.57
CA LEU A 115 -9.17 4.47 -14.40
C LEU A 115 -7.92 4.12 -13.56
N ILE A 116 -8.11 3.54 -12.37
CA ILE A 116 -6.97 3.16 -11.51
C ILE A 116 -6.11 2.05 -12.13
N SER A 117 -6.72 1.15 -12.90
CA SER A 117 -6.02 0.05 -13.57
C SER A 117 -5.10 0.49 -14.71
N LEU A 118 -5.30 1.69 -15.25
CA LEU A 118 -4.45 2.25 -16.30
C LEU A 118 -3.13 2.83 -15.75
N GLY A 119 -3.06 3.13 -14.46
CA GLY A 119 -1.86 3.67 -13.82
C GLY A 119 -0.73 2.63 -13.72
N VAL A 120 0.52 3.12 -13.72
CA VAL A 120 1.70 2.30 -13.36
C VAL A 120 1.76 2.14 -11.85
N VAL A 121 1.49 3.21 -11.10
CA VAL A 121 1.37 3.19 -9.64
C VAL A 121 0.06 2.53 -9.23
N ARG A 122 0.10 1.51 -8.37
CA ARG A 122 -1.05 0.63 -8.08
C ARG A 122 -1.24 0.33 -6.59
N PHE A 123 -1.10 1.36 -5.77
CA PHE A 123 -1.29 1.25 -4.32
C PHE A 123 -2.68 0.72 -3.95
N ALA A 124 -2.75 -0.05 -2.86
CA ALA A 124 -4.00 -0.68 -2.43
C ALA A 124 -5.03 0.37 -1.97
N ARG A 125 -4.57 1.50 -1.44
CA ARG A 125 -5.44 2.64 -1.11
C ARG A 125 -6.27 3.16 -2.29
N TYR A 126 -5.85 2.92 -3.54
CA TYR A 126 -6.60 3.36 -4.72
C TYR A 126 -7.94 2.65 -4.88
N VAL A 127 -8.14 1.47 -4.29
CA VAL A 127 -9.44 0.78 -4.34
C VAL A 127 -10.41 1.24 -3.24
N MET A 128 -9.98 2.05 -2.26
CA MET A 128 -10.85 2.50 -1.16
C MET A 128 -12.14 3.20 -1.63
N PRO A 129 -12.12 4.07 -2.66
CA PRO A 129 -13.35 4.69 -3.15
C PRO A 129 -14.36 3.72 -3.77
N LEU A 130 -13.94 2.51 -4.16
CA LEU A 130 -14.86 1.46 -4.63
C LEU A 130 -15.65 0.85 -3.47
N ILE A 131 -15.08 0.80 -2.26
CA ILE A 131 -15.65 0.05 -1.13
C ILE A 131 -17.08 0.50 -0.80
N PRO A 132 -17.41 1.80 -0.67
CA PRO A 132 -18.79 2.23 -0.39
C PRO A 132 -19.77 1.82 -1.50
N ALA A 133 -19.37 1.90 -2.76
CA ALA A 133 -20.22 1.51 -3.89
C ALA A 133 -20.49 0.00 -3.89
N LEU A 134 -19.47 -0.82 -3.62
CA LEU A 134 -19.60 -2.26 -3.49
C LEU A 134 -20.49 -2.63 -2.29
N ALA A 135 -20.33 -1.96 -1.15
CA ALA A 135 -21.17 -2.17 0.03
C ALA A 135 -22.65 -1.84 -0.25
N LEU A 136 -22.94 -0.74 -0.96
CA LEU A 136 -24.30 -0.38 -1.37
C LEU A 136 -24.89 -1.39 -2.36
N LEU A 137 -24.10 -1.91 -3.30
CA LEU A 137 -24.52 -2.99 -4.20
C LEU A 137 -24.87 -4.27 -3.42
N CYS A 138 -24.04 -4.65 -2.44
CA CYS A 138 -24.33 -5.77 -1.54
C CYS A 138 -25.61 -5.53 -0.73
N ALA A 139 -25.80 -4.35 -0.16
CA ALA A 139 -27.01 -4.00 0.58
C ALA A 139 -28.27 -4.03 -0.30
N ALA A 140 -28.17 -3.61 -1.57
CA ALA A 140 -29.27 -3.66 -2.52
C ALA A 140 -29.72 -5.11 -2.82
N LEU A 141 -28.81 -6.10 -2.77
CA LEU A 141 -29.20 -7.51 -2.86
C LEU A 141 -30.10 -7.93 -1.70
N MET A 142 -29.83 -7.42 -0.51
CA MET A 142 -30.53 -7.83 0.71
C MET A 142 -31.94 -7.28 0.82
N ARG A 143 -32.31 -6.30 -0.01
CA ARG A 143 -33.66 -5.69 -0.04
C ARG A 143 -34.69 -6.50 -0.83
N GLN A 144 -34.27 -7.56 -1.53
CA GLN A 144 -35.15 -8.38 -2.38
C GLN A 144 -35.62 -9.64 -1.62
N PRO A 145 -36.68 -10.33 -2.10
CA PRO A 145 -37.00 -11.67 -1.64
C PRO A 145 -35.75 -12.55 -1.74
N ARG A 146 -35.35 -13.11 -0.60
CA ARG A 146 -34.07 -13.82 -0.44
C ARG A 146 -34.32 -15.21 0.11
N PRO A 147 -33.49 -16.20 -0.26
CA PRO A 147 -33.58 -17.50 0.37
C PRO A 147 -33.18 -17.38 1.85
N ARG A 148 -33.71 -18.28 2.69
CA ARG A 148 -33.53 -18.24 4.15
C ARG A 148 -32.05 -18.28 4.57
N TRP A 149 -31.19 -18.91 3.76
CA TRP A 149 -29.76 -19.01 3.98
C TRP A 149 -28.98 -17.71 3.67
N ALA A 150 -29.56 -16.73 2.97
CA ALA A 150 -28.84 -15.52 2.58
C ALA A 150 -28.46 -14.65 3.79
N ILE A 151 -29.32 -14.59 4.82
CA ILE A 151 -29.00 -13.84 6.05
C ILE A 151 -27.78 -14.44 6.76
N PRO A 152 -27.79 -15.73 7.15
CA PRO A 152 -26.64 -16.30 7.84
C PRO A 152 -25.38 -16.27 6.98
N ALA A 153 -25.47 -16.44 5.66
CA ALA A 153 -24.30 -16.35 4.77
C ALA A 153 -23.69 -14.94 4.76
N VAL A 154 -24.50 -13.88 4.63
CA VAL A 154 -24.00 -12.50 4.68
C VAL A 154 -23.47 -12.17 6.06
N SER A 155 -24.18 -12.54 7.13
CA SER A 155 -23.70 -12.34 8.50
C SER A 155 -22.38 -13.06 8.77
N ALA A 156 -22.22 -14.29 8.28
CA ALA A 156 -20.97 -15.03 8.40
C ALA A 156 -19.84 -14.34 7.62
N ALA A 157 -20.06 -13.91 6.38
CA ALA A 157 -19.05 -13.19 5.61
C ALA A 157 -18.64 -11.87 6.30
N LEU A 158 -19.59 -11.12 6.87
CA LEU A 158 -19.31 -9.91 7.65
C LEU A 158 -18.53 -10.23 8.93
N ALA A 159 -18.92 -11.28 9.67
CA ALA A 159 -18.22 -11.69 10.89
C ALA A 159 -16.77 -12.15 10.59
N VAL A 160 -16.57 -12.94 9.54
CA VAL A 160 -15.25 -13.38 9.09
C VAL A 160 -14.41 -12.18 8.64
N THR A 161 -15.00 -11.22 7.93
CA THR A 161 -14.30 -9.99 7.51
C THR A 161 -13.99 -9.08 8.69
N ALA A 162 -14.86 -8.99 9.68
CA ALA A 162 -14.61 -8.26 10.91
C ALA A 162 -13.46 -8.89 11.71
N ALA A 163 -13.43 -10.23 11.82
CA ALA A 163 -12.32 -10.95 12.41
C ALA A 163 -10.99 -10.69 11.65
N TYR A 164 -11.04 -10.67 10.31
CA TYR A 164 -9.89 -10.29 9.50
C TYR A 164 -9.39 -8.87 9.82
N GLY A 165 -10.30 -7.90 9.86
CA GLY A 165 -9.97 -6.52 10.23
C GLY A 165 -9.35 -6.41 11.63
N LEU A 166 -9.86 -7.16 12.61
CA LEU A 166 -9.28 -7.22 13.96
C LEU A 166 -7.87 -7.81 13.95
N LEU A 167 -7.61 -8.86 13.15
CA LEU A 167 -6.28 -9.45 13.01
C LEU A 167 -5.28 -8.49 12.37
N LEU A 168 -5.69 -7.72 11.35
CA LEU A 168 -4.86 -6.66 10.78
C LEU A 168 -4.57 -5.57 11.81
N ASN A 169 -5.58 -5.17 12.58
CA ASN A 169 -5.42 -4.13 13.60
C ASN A 169 -4.53 -4.56 14.78
N ASN A 170 -4.35 -5.86 15.00
CA ASN A 170 -3.44 -6.38 16.02
C ASN A 170 -1.98 -5.91 15.81
N ALA A 171 -1.59 -5.55 14.58
CA ALA A 171 -0.27 -4.96 14.31
C ALA A 171 -0.06 -3.64 15.07
N PHE A 172 -1.13 -2.84 15.27
CA PHE A 172 -1.07 -1.56 15.99
C PHE A 172 -1.07 -1.72 17.52
N LEU A 173 -1.35 -2.92 18.03
CA LEU A 173 -1.33 -3.20 19.47
C LEU A 173 0.06 -3.65 19.96
N LYS A 174 0.96 -3.99 19.02
CA LYS A 174 2.31 -4.45 19.32
C LYS A 174 3.28 -3.26 19.25
N PRO A 175 4.41 -3.31 19.99
CA PRO A 175 5.48 -2.36 19.80
C PRO A 175 5.94 -2.32 18.33
N ASP A 176 6.27 -1.13 17.84
CA ASP A 176 6.72 -0.96 16.45
C ASP A 176 8.01 -1.74 16.19
N PRO A 177 8.10 -2.59 15.14
CA PRO A 177 9.31 -3.34 14.82
C PRO A 177 10.55 -2.47 14.63
N ARG A 178 10.39 -1.25 14.12
CA ARG A 178 11.47 -0.27 13.93
C ARG A 178 12.03 0.18 15.26
N THR A 179 11.15 0.48 16.21
CA THR A 179 11.55 0.85 17.58
C THR A 179 12.23 -0.32 18.27
N GLN A 180 11.68 -1.53 18.18
CA GLN A 180 12.31 -2.73 18.76
C GLN A 180 13.71 -2.98 18.19
N ALA A 181 13.89 -2.80 16.88
CA ALA A 181 15.19 -2.91 16.24
C ALA A 181 16.16 -1.83 16.71
N ALA A 182 15.73 -0.57 16.84
CA ALA A 182 16.56 0.51 17.36
C ALA A 182 16.96 0.29 18.82
N GLU A 183 16.02 -0.13 19.68
CA GLU A 183 16.28 -0.48 21.08
C GLU A 183 17.31 -1.60 21.18
N TRP A 184 17.14 -2.67 20.40
CA TRP A 184 18.11 -3.76 20.37
C TRP A 184 19.50 -3.29 19.93
N ILE A 185 19.59 -2.44 18.90
CA ILE A 185 20.86 -1.87 18.43
C ILE A 185 21.50 -1.00 19.54
N TRP A 186 20.72 -0.16 20.22
CA TRP A 186 21.23 0.66 21.32
C TRP A 186 21.67 -0.15 22.54
N GLU A 187 20.98 -1.25 22.85
CA GLU A 187 21.41 -2.19 23.89
C GLU A 187 22.80 -2.75 23.55
N GLN A 188 23.03 -3.19 22.30
CA GLN A 188 24.35 -3.64 21.86
C GLN A 188 25.41 -2.51 21.87
N ALA A 189 25.00 -1.27 21.54
CA ALA A 189 25.88 -0.11 21.52
C ALA A 189 26.26 0.41 22.92
N SER A 190 25.49 0.06 23.95
CA SER A 190 25.73 0.53 25.33
C SER A 190 27.02 -0.03 25.92
N GLU A 191 27.51 -1.14 25.39
CA GLU A 191 28.77 -1.77 25.81
C GLU A 191 29.98 -1.14 25.09
N HIS A 192 29.86 -0.84 23.80
CA HIS A 192 30.89 -0.19 22.97
C HIS A 192 30.26 0.55 21.78
N SER A 193 30.95 1.55 21.22
CA SER A 193 30.50 2.21 19.98
C SER A 193 30.45 1.21 18.82
N ILE A 194 29.25 0.89 18.33
CA ILE A 194 29.05 -0.01 17.18
C ILE A 194 28.80 0.75 15.89
N SER A 195 29.10 0.09 14.79
CA SER A 195 28.83 0.51 13.42
C SER A 195 27.74 -0.36 12.79
N VAL A 196 26.75 0.29 12.18
CA VAL A 196 25.60 -0.38 11.57
C VAL A 196 25.50 0.05 10.12
N ALA A 197 25.44 -0.89 9.18
CA ALA A 197 25.23 -0.58 7.78
C ALA A 197 23.76 -0.76 7.37
N GLY A 198 23.23 0.17 6.59
CA GLY A 198 21.96 0.06 5.90
C GLY A 198 22.18 0.00 4.38
N PRO A 199 21.39 -0.81 3.64
CA PRO A 199 21.54 -0.92 2.20
C PRO A 199 21.06 0.33 1.45
N THR A 200 20.17 1.13 2.05
CA THR A 200 19.67 2.38 1.45
C THR A 200 19.77 3.55 2.43
N VAL A 201 19.50 4.77 1.95
CA VAL A 201 19.37 5.93 2.84
C VAL A 201 18.18 5.73 3.78
N PRO A 202 18.36 5.83 5.11
CA PRO A 202 17.27 5.58 6.05
C PRO A 202 15.99 6.38 5.76
N TRP A 203 14.85 5.76 6.03
CA TRP A 203 13.53 6.34 5.82
C TRP A 203 12.52 5.79 6.83
N PHE A 204 11.21 5.96 6.57
CA PHE A 204 10.16 5.55 7.50
C PHE A 204 10.21 4.06 7.89
N TYR A 205 10.80 3.19 7.06
CA TYR A 205 10.89 1.74 7.30
C TYR A 205 12.16 1.32 8.06
N SER A 206 13.12 2.23 8.24
CA SER A 206 14.38 1.95 8.93
C SER A 206 14.22 2.11 10.45
N PRO A 207 15.04 1.45 11.28
CA PRO A 207 15.07 1.75 12.71
C PRO A 207 15.41 3.23 12.96
N PRO A 208 14.69 3.94 13.84
CA PRO A 208 14.86 5.37 14.07
C PRO A 208 16.09 5.66 14.95
N LEU A 209 17.28 5.35 14.44
CA LEU A 209 18.56 5.63 15.12
C LEU A 209 18.89 7.12 15.20
N SER A 210 18.20 7.94 14.40
CA SER A 210 18.24 9.41 14.44
C SER A 210 16.84 9.98 14.24
N PRO A 211 16.45 11.06 14.95
CA PRO A 211 15.17 11.73 14.74
C PRO A 211 15.01 12.32 13.33
N GLU A 212 16.14 12.61 12.67
CA GLU A 212 16.16 13.24 11.33
C GLU A 212 16.02 12.24 10.17
N PHE A 213 15.81 10.94 10.45
CA PHE A 213 15.50 9.96 9.38
C PHE A 213 14.16 10.21 8.69
N GLY A 214 13.31 11.07 9.26
CA GLY A 214 12.07 11.57 8.64
C GLY A 214 12.21 12.87 7.84
N ALA A 215 13.43 13.43 7.70
CA ALA A 215 13.64 14.69 6.99
C ALA A 215 13.29 14.57 5.49
N LEU A 216 12.75 15.65 4.89
CA LEU A 216 12.26 15.61 3.51
C LEU A 216 13.38 15.36 2.47
N SER A 217 14.58 15.90 2.71
CA SER A 217 15.73 15.74 1.82
C SER A 217 16.41 14.39 2.04
N VAL A 218 16.85 13.75 0.94
CA VAL A 218 17.73 12.58 1.00
C VAL A 218 19.09 12.96 1.63
N GLU A 219 19.57 14.17 1.34
CA GLU A 219 20.86 14.67 1.83
C GLU A 219 20.83 14.88 3.35
N ASP A 220 19.75 15.46 3.87
CA ASP A 220 19.58 15.66 5.31
C ASP A 220 19.54 14.32 6.06
N ARG A 221 18.85 13.32 5.50
CA ARG A 221 18.80 11.97 6.08
C ARG A 221 20.15 11.25 6.02
N ARG A 222 20.90 11.44 4.95
CA ARG A 222 22.26 10.92 4.81
C ARG A 222 23.19 11.57 5.84
N ALA A 223 23.09 12.89 6.03
CA ALA A 223 23.83 13.61 7.06
C ALA A 223 23.43 13.14 8.47
N ALA A 224 22.13 12.91 8.72
CA ALA A 224 21.61 12.39 9.97
C ALA A 224 22.17 11.00 10.31
N ALA A 225 22.36 10.14 9.31
CA ALA A 225 22.94 8.81 9.51
C ALA A 225 24.38 8.91 10.03
N ALA A 226 25.17 9.83 9.48
CA ALA A 226 26.53 10.09 9.96
C ALA A 226 26.58 10.64 11.40
N GLN A 227 25.48 11.21 11.90
CA GLN A 227 25.36 11.85 13.22
C GLN A 227 24.50 11.04 14.21
N ALA A 228 24.12 9.80 13.87
CA ALA A 228 23.29 8.97 14.73
C ALA A 228 23.96 8.77 16.11
N ARG A 229 23.18 8.97 17.18
CA ARG A 229 23.73 9.00 18.54
C ARG A 229 24.06 7.57 19.00
N GLY A 230 25.30 7.36 19.42
CA GLY A 230 25.77 6.08 19.97
C GLY A 230 25.95 4.97 18.94
N VAL A 231 25.63 5.22 17.67
CA VAL A 231 25.73 4.24 16.58
C VAL A 231 26.27 4.94 15.35
N ARG A 232 27.38 4.45 14.79
CA ARG A 232 27.89 4.94 13.50
C ARG A 232 27.12 4.26 12.37
N MET A 233 26.10 4.93 11.82
CA MET A 233 25.35 4.40 10.67
C MET A 233 26.14 4.61 9.37
N LEU A 234 26.39 3.53 8.63
CA LEU A 234 27.05 3.52 7.33
C LEU A 234 25.99 3.42 6.23
N VAL A 235 26.05 4.34 5.28
CA VAL A 235 25.14 4.42 4.13
C VAL A 235 25.95 4.70 2.87
N GLY A 236 25.78 3.88 1.85
CA GLY A 236 26.55 3.95 0.60
C GLY A 236 26.15 5.12 -0.29
N ALA A 237 27.01 5.47 -1.26
CA ALA A 237 26.73 6.57 -2.18
C ALA A 237 25.49 6.31 -3.05
N SER A 238 25.25 5.03 -3.37
CA SER A 238 24.05 4.52 -4.01
C SER A 238 23.38 3.46 -3.13
N ASP A 239 22.11 3.15 -3.43
CA ASP A 239 21.42 2.01 -2.83
C ASP A 239 22.18 0.71 -3.16
N TRP A 240 22.23 -0.22 -2.20
CA TRP A 240 22.88 -1.53 -2.28
C TRP A 240 24.39 -1.50 -2.60
N ASP A 241 25.07 -0.39 -2.27
CA ASP A 241 26.52 -0.25 -2.41
C ASP A 241 27.28 -1.24 -1.50
N VAL A 242 27.87 -2.27 -2.11
CA VAL A 242 28.59 -3.34 -1.38
C VAL A 242 29.87 -2.84 -0.69
N SER A 243 30.44 -1.70 -1.13
CA SER A 243 31.70 -1.18 -0.60
C SER A 243 31.59 -0.72 0.86
N ILE A 244 30.37 -0.43 1.33
CA ILE A 244 30.14 -0.09 2.74
C ILE A 244 30.49 -1.25 3.68
N LEU A 245 30.44 -2.48 3.18
CA LEU A 245 30.79 -3.68 3.96
C LEU A 245 32.30 -3.87 4.10
N ASP A 246 33.12 -3.16 3.32
CA ASP A 246 34.59 -3.16 3.45
C ASP A 246 35.07 -2.29 4.62
N GLN A 247 34.22 -1.41 5.14
CA GLN A 247 34.45 -0.71 6.42
C GLN A 247 34.19 -1.58 7.64
N ASP A 248 33.85 -2.83 7.39
CA ASP A 248 33.73 -3.85 8.40
C ASP A 248 32.67 -3.56 9.49
N PRO A 249 31.40 -3.24 9.13
CA PRO A 249 30.39 -2.91 10.12
C PRO A 249 30.09 -4.07 11.08
N ASP A 250 29.74 -3.75 12.31
CA ASP A 250 29.38 -4.72 13.35
C ASP A 250 28.04 -5.42 13.04
N ALA A 251 27.09 -4.65 12.50
CA ALA A 251 25.80 -5.15 12.07
C ALA A 251 25.34 -4.58 10.73
N VAL A 252 24.45 -5.32 10.05
CA VAL A 252 23.72 -4.89 8.85
C VAL A 252 22.23 -4.98 9.16
N VAL A 253 21.49 -3.93 8.84
CA VAL A 253 20.05 -3.85 9.08
C VAL A 253 19.34 -3.69 7.75
N ILE A 254 18.34 -4.52 7.48
CA ILE A 254 17.60 -4.53 6.22
C ILE A 254 16.11 -4.68 6.52
N SER A 255 15.29 -3.80 5.96
CA SER A 255 13.83 -3.93 5.97
C SER A 255 13.31 -4.67 4.73
N ASP A 256 12.17 -5.36 4.86
CA ASP A 256 11.44 -5.92 3.70
C ASP A 256 11.03 -4.85 2.67
N PHE A 257 10.86 -3.60 3.09
CA PHE A 257 10.64 -2.46 2.20
C PHE A 257 11.83 -2.13 1.31
N GLU A 258 13.03 -2.47 1.76
CA GLU A 258 14.26 -2.28 0.98
C GLU A 258 14.49 -3.50 0.09
N SER A 259 14.35 -4.71 0.64
CA SER A 259 14.82 -5.94 -0.01
C SER A 259 13.83 -6.60 -0.98
N GLU A 260 12.52 -6.54 -0.74
CA GLU A 260 11.58 -7.41 -1.45
C GLU A 260 11.50 -7.13 -2.96
N ASP A 261 11.52 -5.85 -3.34
CA ASP A 261 11.41 -5.47 -4.76
C ASP A 261 12.70 -5.74 -5.54
N PRO A 262 13.89 -5.34 -5.06
CA PRO A 262 15.15 -5.77 -5.67
C PRO A 262 15.31 -7.29 -5.73
N GLU A 263 14.90 -8.03 -4.71
CA GLU A 263 14.94 -9.49 -4.68
C GLU A 263 14.03 -10.10 -5.76
N ARG A 264 12.77 -9.64 -5.83
CA ARG A 264 11.79 -10.08 -6.83
C ARG A 264 12.27 -9.84 -8.26
N LEU A 265 12.96 -8.73 -8.48
CA LEU A 265 13.48 -8.32 -9.78
C LEU A 265 14.90 -8.87 -10.07
N LYS A 266 15.53 -9.50 -9.08
CA LYS A 266 16.91 -10.02 -9.15
C LYS A 266 17.92 -8.93 -9.55
N GLU A 267 17.79 -7.76 -8.93
CA GLU A 267 18.70 -6.64 -9.16
C GLU A 267 20.15 -7.02 -8.79
N ALA A 268 21.09 -6.71 -9.68
CA ALA A 268 22.47 -7.18 -9.54
C ALA A 268 23.16 -6.63 -8.29
N ASP A 269 22.90 -5.37 -7.93
CA ASP A 269 23.49 -4.74 -6.75
C ASP A 269 22.98 -5.38 -5.45
N PHE A 270 21.68 -5.66 -5.39
CA PHE A 270 21.07 -6.40 -4.29
C PHE A 270 21.70 -7.79 -4.12
N GLU A 271 21.84 -8.57 -5.20
CA GLU A 271 22.42 -9.91 -5.12
C GLU A 271 23.89 -9.89 -4.70
N ARG A 272 24.67 -8.90 -5.16
CA ARG A 272 26.07 -8.71 -4.74
C ARG A 272 26.16 -8.37 -3.26
N PHE A 273 25.34 -7.42 -2.81
CA PHE A 273 25.28 -7.02 -1.40
C PHE A 273 24.87 -8.17 -0.50
N MET A 274 23.77 -8.86 -0.81
CA MET A 274 23.26 -9.97 -0.02
C MET A 274 24.20 -11.19 -0.03
N SER A 275 24.91 -11.43 -1.13
CA SER A 275 25.97 -12.46 -1.16
C SER A 275 27.08 -12.16 -0.16
N ARG A 276 27.50 -10.89 -0.03
CA ARG A 276 28.50 -10.46 0.96
C ARG A 276 27.95 -10.58 2.39
N VAL A 277 26.71 -10.15 2.63
CA VAL A 277 26.04 -10.29 3.94
C VAL A 277 25.95 -11.76 4.35
N ARG A 278 25.47 -12.66 3.49
CA ARG A 278 25.34 -14.10 3.80
C ARG A 278 26.70 -14.76 4.10
N ARG A 279 27.76 -14.28 3.42
CA ARG A 279 29.12 -14.79 3.61
C ARG A 279 29.72 -14.34 4.94
N ASP A 280 29.65 -13.05 5.26
CA ASP A 280 30.43 -12.44 6.35
C ASP A 280 29.60 -12.21 7.63
N TYR A 281 28.28 -12.26 7.53
CA TYR A 281 27.34 -12.01 8.63
C TYR A 281 26.40 -13.21 8.85
N LYS A 282 25.90 -13.34 10.08
CA LYS A 282 24.88 -14.32 10.47
C LYS A 282 23.60 -13.59 10.90
N PRO A 283 22.40 -14.16 10.65
CA PRO A 283 21.16 -13.63 11.18
C PRO A 283 21.23 -13.56 12.72
N ALA A 284 20.95 -12.40 13.29
CA ALA A 284 20.95 -12.19 14.74
C ALA A 284 19.53 -12.09 15.28
N ARG A 285 18.71 -11.23 14.66
CA ARG A 285 17.34 -10.99 15.09
C ARG A 285 16.46 -10.54 13.93
N GLN A 286 15.18 -10.86 14.04
CA GLN A 286 14.15 -10.41 13.11
C GLN A 286 13.00 -9.83 13.94
N PHE A 287 12.54 -8.65 13.55
CA PHE A 287 11.44 -7.95 14.20
C PHE A 287 10.28 -7.78 13.21
N GLY A 288 9.05 -7.84 13.71
CA GLY A 288 7.86 -7.62 12.90
C GLY A 288 7.52 -8.79 11.98
N GLY A 289 7.14 -8.46 10.75
CA GLY A 289 6.64 -9.42 9.76
C GLY A 289 5.13 -9.34 9.54
N GLN A 290 4.66 -10.04 8.50
CA GLN A 290 3.25 -10.02 8.11
C GLN A 290 2.38 -10.75 9.14
N PRO A 291 1.19 -10.24 9.48
CA PRO A 291 0.25 -10.98 10.30
C PRO A 291 -0.21 -12.25 9.55
N GLY A 292 -0.49 -13.32 10.27
CA GLY A 292 -0.95 -14.60 9.70
C GLY A 292 -2.38 -14.51 9.14
N VAL A 293 -2.54 -13.84 7.99
CA VAL A 293 -3.84 -13.55 7.36
C VAL A 293 -3.99 -14.18 5.98
N GLU A 294 -3.10 -15.10 5.62
CA GLU A 294 -3.05 -15.77 4.31
C GLU A 294 -4.36 -16.47 3.93
N PHE A 295 -5.10 -16.97 4.93
CA PHE A 295 -6.43 -17.53 4.71
C PHE A 295 -7.40 -16.53 4.05
N PHE A 296 -7.37 -15.27 4.48
CA PHE A 296 -8.28 -14.23 3.99
C PHE A 296 -7.86 -13.69 2.62
N THR A 297 -6.57 -13.77 2.32
CA THR A 297 -5.97 -13.29 1.07
C THR A 297 -5.73 -14.40 0.06
N LEU A 298 -6.17 -15.65 0.32
CA LEU A 298 -5.92 -16.82 -0.53
C LEU A 298 -4.43 -17.05 -0.84
N GLY A 299 -3.58 -16.84 0.17
CA GLY A 299 -2.12 -16.98 0.06
C GLY A 299 -1.40 -15.81 -0.61
N TRP A 300 -2.12 -14.77 -1.04
CA TRP A 300 -1.49 -13.56 -1.56
C TRP A 300 -0.90 -12.72 -0.41
N LYS A 301 0.35 -12.27 -0.54
CA LYS A 301 0.97 -11.33 0.41
C LYS A 301 0.17 -10.02 0.51
N LEU A 302 0.24 -9.38 1.69
CA LEU A 302 -0.33 -8.05 1.87
C LEU A 302 0.38 -7.03 0.95
N PRO A 303 -0.36 -6.07 0.36
CA PRO A 303 0.23 -5.03 -0.46
C PRO A 303 1.09 -4.10 0.39
N HIS A 304 2.04 -3.43 -0.29
CA HIS A 304 3.00 -2.50 0.30
C HIS A 304 2.43 -1.58 1.39
N ASP A 305 1.29 -0.92 1.13
CA ASP A 305 0.67 0.03 2.08
C ASP A 305 0.11 -0.63 3.36
N MET A 306 -0.32 -1.88 3.27
CA MET A 306 -0.92 -2.59 4.39
C MET A 306 0.14 -3.15 5.36
N ARG A 307 1.42 -3.04 5.00
CA ARG A 307 2.54 -3.53 5.82
C ARG A 307 3.26 -2.43 6.60
N TYR A 308 2.95 -1.16 6.34
CA TYR A 308 3.51 -0.01 7.07
C TYR A 308 3.44 -0.12 8.61
N PRO A 309 2.39 -0.71 9.21
CA PRO A 309 2.32 -0.81 10.68
C PRO A 309 3.30 -1.81 11.27
N SER A 310 3.77 -2.79 10.49
CA SER A 310 4.63 -3.87 10.99
C SER A 310 5.58 -4.35 9.88
N PRO A 311 6.53 -3.49 9.44
CA PRO A 311 7.58 -3.92 8.52
C PRO A 311 8.37 -5.07 9.14
N GLU A 312 8.96 -5.90 8.29
CA GLU A 312 9.96 -6.85 8.74
C GLU A 312 11.32 -6.15 8.76
N ILE A 313 12.07 -6.33 9.85
CA ILE A 313 13.42 -5.81 10.00
C ILE A 313 14.33 -6.95 10.39
N ALA A 314 15.26 -7.29 9.50
CA ALA A 314 16.29 -8.28 9.72
C ALA A 314 17.59 -7.59 10.14
N VAL A 315 18.18 -8.09 11.23
CA VAL A 315 19.48 -7.65 11.71
C VAL A 315 20.47 -8.81 11.59
N TYR A 316 21.57 -8.54 10.91
CA TYR A 316 22.67 -9.47 10.71
C TYR A 316 23.88 -8.96 11.50
N VAL A 317 24.54 -9.85 12.24
CA VAL A 317 25.78 -9.51 12.96
C VAL A 317 26.96 -10.19 12.30
N ARG A 318 28.10 -9.50 12.32
CA ARG A 318 29.37 -10.01 11.80
C ARG A 318 29.71 -11.38 12.42
N LYS A 319 30.17 -12.32 11.59
CA LYS A 319 30.71 -13.60 12.09
C LYS A 319 32.05 -13.32 12.78
N ALA A 320 32.29 -13.96 13.93
CA ALA A 320 33.61 -13.95 14.52
C ALA A 320 34.62 -14.49 13.50
N GLN A 321 35.72 -13.78 13.28
CA GLN A 321 36.82 -14.33 12.48
C GLN A 321 37.36 -15.56 13.23
N PRO A 322 37.62 -16.67 12.52
CA PRO A 322 38.15 -17.89 13.13
C PRO A 322 39.51 -17.69 13.79
#